data_AF-A0A9D4CVC7-F1
#
_entry.id   AF-A0A9D4CVC7-F1
#
_cell.length_a   1.000
_cell.length_b   1.000
_cell.length_c   1.000
_cell.angle_alpha   90.00
_cell.angle_beta   90.00
_cell.angle_gamma   90.00
#
_symmetry.space_group_name_H-M   'P 1'
#
loop_
_entity.id
_entity.type
_entity.pdbx_description
1 polymer ?
#
loop_
_entity_poly.entity_id
_entity_poly.type
_entity_poly.pdbx_seq_one_letter_code
_entity_poly.pdbx_strand_id
1 'polypeptide(L)'
;MWLTNNVWAVENWSVYGRSVRTNNDVEGWHNRLNRRAKKGNLSFYLLITLLFDEAKEVPMQCKLIREKKLHRHQSRRTRATQGRLCAAWDRYGKKRLVQVSF
;
A
#
# COMPACT_ATOMS: atom_id res chain seq x y z
N MET A 1 -24.51 -13.34 4.63
CA MET A 1 -23.09 -13.08 4.95
C MET A 1 -22.75 -11.69 4.41
N TRP A 2 -22.19 -10.78 5.23
CA TRP A 2 -22.03 -9.36 4.86
C TRP A 2 -20.96 -9.08 3.78
N LEU A 3 -20.04 -10.02 3.57
CA LEU A 3 -18.98 -9.93 2.54
C LEU A 3 -19.47 -10.24 1.11
N THR A 4 -20.60 -10.93 0.97
CA THR A 4 -21.18 -11.29 -0.34
C THR A 4 -22.26 -10.28 -0.71
N ASN A 5 -21.84 -9.16 -1.29
CA ASN A 5 -22.75 -8.13 -1.82
C ASN A 5 -22.75 -8.18 -3.36
N ASN A 6 -23.93 -8.15 -3.98
CA ASN A 6 -24.09 -8.16 -5.43
C ASN A 6 -23.85 -6.79 -6.09
N VAL A 7 -23.89 -5.71 -5.30
CA VAL A 7 -23.73 -4.33 -5.77
C VAL A 7 -22.26 -3.92 -5.81
N TRP A 8 -21.48 -4.29 -4.80
CA TRP A 8 -20.04 -3.98 -4.75
C TRP A 8 -19.21 -5.22 -4.44
N ALA A 9 -18.37 -5.59 -5.40
CA ALA A 9 -17.36 -6.62 -5.20
C ALA A 9 -16.41 -6.24 -4.05
N VAL A 10 -15.88 -7.24 -3.34
CA VAL A 10 -14.99 -7.04 -2.18
C VAL A 10 -13.75 -6.21 -2.51
N GLU A 11 -13.28 -6.28 -3.75
CA GLU A 11 -12.18 -5.47 -4.27
C GLU A 11 -12.47 -3.96 -4.36
N ASN A 12 -13.74 -3.56 -4.37
CA ASN A 12 -14.12 -2.15 -4.51
C ASN A 12 -14.07 -1.39 -3.18
N TRP A 13 -14.27 -2.08 -2.05
CA TRP A 13 -14.38 -1.45 -0.73
C TRP A 13 -13.36 -1.98 0.29
N SER A 14 -12.49 -2.91 -0.13
CA SER A 14 -11.45 -3.47 0.73
C SER A 14 -10.09 -3.57 0.03
N VAL A 15 -9.06 -3.90 0.80
CA VAL A 15 -7.69 -4.16 0.32
C VAL A 15 -7.53 -5.61 -0.19
N TYR A 16 -8.51 -6.10 -0.94
CA TYR A 16 -8.50 -7.46 -1.50
C TYR A 16 -7.24 -7.69 -2.34
N GLY A 17 -6.50 -8.76 -2.02
CA GLY A 17 -5.28 -9.15 -2.74
C GLY A 17 -4.14 -8.12 -2.69
N ARG A 18 -4.24 -7.10 -1.82
CA ARG A 18 -3.26 -6.01 -1.71
C ARG A 18 -2.66 -5.95 -0.31
N SER A 19 -1.40 -5.51 -0.24
CA SER A 19 -0.74 -5.25 1.03
C SER A 19 -1.39 -4.05 1.72
N VAL A 20 -1.66 -4.18 3.04
CA VAL A 20 -2.26 -3.09 3.82
C VAL A 20 -1.25 -1.94 3.94
N ARG A 21 -1.71 -0.75 3.60
CA ARG A 21 -0.97 0.49 3.85
C ARG A 21 -1.46 1.12 5.14
N THR A 22 -0.55 1.73 5.88
CA THR A 22 -0.85 2.46 7.13
C THR A 22 -0.51 3.93 6.95
N ASN A 23 -0.98 4.79 7.86
CA ASN A 23 -0.64 6.21 7.84
C ASN A 23 0.90 6.44 7.80
N ASN A 24 1.66 5.58 8.48
CA ASN A 24 3.13 5.62 8.50
C ASN A 24 3.77 5.58 7.09
N ASP A 25 3.11 4.97 6.10
CA ASP A 25 3.61 4.94 4.72
C ASP A 25 3.53 6.34 4.08
N VAL A 26 2.45 7.08 4.36
CA VAL A 26 2.24 8.47 3.91
C VAL A 26 3.15 9.42 4.69
N GLU A 27 3.22 9.26 6.01
CA GLU A 27 4.13 10.05 6.85
C GLU A 27 5.59 9.87 6.43
N GLY A 28 6.01 8.66 6.08
CA GLY A 28 7.36 8.40 5.58
C GLY A 28 7.68 9.13 4.28
N TRP A 29 6.73 9.19 3.34
CA TRP A 29 6.85 10.00 2.12
C TRP A 29 6.92 11.49 2.44
N HIS A 30 6.00 11.98 3.27
CA HIS A 30 5.92 13.37 3.68
C HIS A 30 7.19 13.84 4.40
N ASN A 31 7.72 13.04 5.33
CA ASN A 31 8.97 13.34 6.04
C ASN A 31 10.17 13.45 5.10
N ARG A 32 10.24 12.59 4.08
CA ARG A 32 11.31 12.64 3.06
C ARG A 32 11.20 13.90 2.21
N LEU A 33 9.99 14.29 1.81
CA LEU A 33 9.74 15.55 1.09
C LEU A 33 10.13 16.76 1.95
N ASN A 34 9.70 16.80 3.21
CA ASN A 34 10.04 17.87 4.15
C ASN A 34 11.54 17.99 4.40
N ARG A 35 12.27 16.87 4.43
CA ARG A 35 13.74 16.88 4.53
C ARG A 35 14.39 17.52 3.31
N ARG A 36 13.87 17.27 2.10
CA ARG A 36 14.34 17.90 0.85
C ARG A 36 13.99 19.38 0.78
N ALA A 37 12.82 19.76 1.30
CA ALA A 37 12.35 21.14 1.38
C ALA A 37 13.12 22.03 2.39
N LYS A 38 14.08 21.48 3.15
CA LYS A 38 14.98 22.19 4.09
C LYS A 38 14.27 23.16 5.07
N LYS A 39 13.11 22.75 5.61
CA LYS A 39 12.26 23.44 6.63
C LYS A 39 11.89 24.92 6.35
N GLY A 40 10.57 25.15 6.24
CA GLY A 40 9.88 26.43 6.49
C GLY A 40 9.83 27.40 5.30
N ASN A 41 8.62 27.77 4.87
CA ASN A 41 8.33 28.75 3.80
C ASN A 41 8.88 28.40 2.41
N LEU A 42 8.48 27.24 1.89
CA LEU A 42 8.76 26.87 0.52
C LEU A 42 7.85 27.66 -0.43
N SER A 43 8.44 28.34 -1.43
CA SER A 43 7.64 28.99 -2.47
C SER A 43 6.87 27.95 -3.29
N PHE A 44 5.71 28.33 -3.83
CA PHE A 44 4.86 27.42 -4.60
C PHE A 44 5.59 26.79 -5.79
N TYR A 45 6.39 27.58 -6.53
CA TYR A 45 7.18 27.06 -7.65
C TYR A 45 8.23 26.04 -7.22
N LEU A 46 8.90 26.28 -6.08
CA LEU A 46 9.87 25.35 -5.54
C LEU A 46 9.20 24.06 -5.04
N LEU A 47 7.99 24.16 -4.49
CA LEU A 47 7.15 22.99 -4.15
C LEU A 47 6.83 22.15 -5.38
N ILE A 48 6.40 22.78 -6.48
CA ILE A 48 6.10 22.07 -7.74
C ILE A 48 7.35 21.34 -8.24
N THR A 49 8.51 21.98 -8.23
CA THR A 49 9.76 21.35 -8.67
C THR A 49 10.09 20.13 -7.81
N LEU A 50 9.98 20.24 -6.48
CA LEU A 50 10.23 19.10 -5.57
C LEU A 50 9.24 17.95 -5.79
N LEU A 51 7.96 18.25 -6.01
CA LEU A 51 6.94 17.24 -6.30
C LEU A 51 7.20 16.55 -7.64
N PHE A 52 7.62 17.32 -8.66
CA PHE A 52 7.98 16.78 -9.97
C PHE A 52 9.19 15.85 -9.88
N ASP A 53 10.23 16.25 -9.15
CA ASP A 53 11.41 15.40 -8.94
C ASP A 53 11.07 14.15 -8.11
N GLU A 54 10.18 14.25 -7.12
CA GLU A 54 9.70 13.07 -6.39
C GLU A 54 8.91 12.12 -7.31
N ALA A 55 8.12 12.65 -8.26
CA ALA A 55 7.39 11.83 -9.23
C ALA A 55 8.32 11.10 -10.21
N LYS A 56 9.45 11.70 -10.59
CA LYS A 56 10.48 11.05 -11.45
C LYS A 56 11.14 9.84 -10.79
N GLU A 57 11.14 9.75 -9.47
CA GLU A 57 11.69 8.60 -8.76
C GLU A 57 10.77 7.37 -8.82
N VAL A 58 9.47 7.56 -9.07
CA VAL A 58 8.49 6.46 -9.09
C VAL A 58 8.80 5.41 -10.17
N PRO A 59 9.08 5.76 -11.45
CA PRO A 59 9.50 4.80 -12.45
C PRO A 59 10.74 3.98 -12.05
N MET A 60 11.75 4.63 -11.45
CA MET A 60 12.96 3.97 -10.99
C MET A 60 12.66 2.99 -9.85
N GLN A 61 11.85 3.39 -8.87
CA GLN A 61 11.40 2.52 -7.78
C GLN A 61 10.61 1.32 -8.31
N CYS A 62 9.70 1.53 -9.26
CA CYS A 62 8.96 0.46 -9.93
C CYS A 62 9.90 -0.54 -10.63
N LYS A 63 10.92 -0.03 -11.33
CA LYS A 63 11.96 -0.86 -11.96
C LYS A 63 12.73 -1.68 -10.93
N LEU A 64 13.17 -1.06 -9.83
CA LEU A 64 13.89 -1.75 -8.76
C LEU A 64 13.03 -2.82 -8.06
N ILE A 65 11.73 -2.57 -7.88
CA ILE A 65 10.79 -3.57 -7.34
C ILE A 65 10.65 -4.75 -8.31
N ARG A 66 10.50 -4.46 -9.62
CA ARG A 66 10.43 -5.49 -10.67
C ARG A 66 11.69 -6.35 -10.70
N GLU A 67 12.86 -5.74 -10.56
CA GLU A 67 14.15 -6.42 -10.50
C GLU A 67 14.43 -7.08 -9.14
N LYS A 68 13.50 -7.01 -8.17
CA LYS A 68 13.68 -7.51 -6.79
C LYS A 68 14.89 -6.92 -6.07
N LYS A 69 15.31 -5.71 -6.47
CA LYS A 69 16.41 -4.96 -5.84
C LYS A 69 15.90 -4.01 -4.75
N LEU A 70 14.61 -3.72 -4.74
CA LEU A 70 13.95 -2.92 -3.71
C LEU A 70 12.84 -3.73 -3.04
N HIS A 71 12.96 -3.90 -1.73
CA HIS A 71 11.98 -4.58 -0.90
C HIS A 71 11.58 -3.71 0.28
N ARG A 72 10.29 -3.76 0.62
CA ARG A 72 9.79 -3.13 1.85
C ARG A 72 10.35 -3.88 3.05
N HIS A 73 11.06 -3.17 3.92
CA HIS A 73 11.36 -3.68 5.24
C HIS A 73 10.07 -3.76 6.07
N GLN A 74 9.74 -4.93 6.59
CA GLN A 74 8.59 -5.16 7.44
C GLN A 74 9.02 -5.90 8.70
N SER A 75 8.45 -5.52 9.83
CA SER A 75 8.64 -6.27 11.07
C SER A 75 8.11 -7.70 10.93
N ARG A 76 8.64 -8.63 11.75
CA ARG A 76 8.13 -10.01 11.81
C ARG A 76 6.62 -10.05 12.09
N ARG A 77 6.14 -9.21 13.03
CA ARG A 77 4.72 -9.13 13.39
C ARG A 77 3.86 -8.65 12.23
N THR A 78 4.30 -7.60 11.53
CA THR A 78 3.59 -7.06 10.34
C THR A 78 3.54 -8.10 9.23
N ARG A 79 4.67 -8.75 8.94
CA ARG A 79 4.75 -9.81 7.92
C ARG A 79 3.83 -11.00 8.26
N ALA A 80 3.79 -11.42 9.52
CA ALA A 80 2.90 -12.50 9.96
C ALA A 80 1.42 -12.14 9.80
N THR A 81 1.02 -10.92 10.16
CA THR A 81 -0.37 -10.46 9.98
C THR A 81 -0.74 -10.32 8.50
N GLN A 82 0.15 -9.75 7.67
CA GLN A 82 -0.05 -9.69 6.22
C GLN A 82 -0.18 -11.09 5.61
N GLY A 83 0.68 -12.04 6.00
CA GLY A 83 0.61 -13.42 5.53
C GLY A 83 -0.72 -14.10 5.88
N ARG A 84 -1.21 -13.91 7.10
CA ARG A 84 -2.54 -14.42 7.51
C ARG A 84 -3.67 -13.81 6.69
N LEU A 85 -3.61 -12.51 6.41
CA LEU A 85 -4.59 -11.81 5.59
C LEU A 85 -4.57 -12.30 4.13
N CYS A 86 -3.38 -12.42 3.52
CA CYS A 86 -3.25 -12.97 2.16
C CYS A 86 -3.79 -14.39 2.08
N ALA A 87 -3.47 -15.25 3.04
CA ALA A 87 -4.00 -16.62 3.08
C ALA A 87 -5.54 -16.65 3.24
N ALA A 88 -6.11 -15.69 3.99
CA ALA A 88 -7.56 -15.54 4.09
C ALA A 88 -8.18 -15.11 2.76
N TRP A 89 -7.56 -14.16 2.05
CA TRP A 89 -7.98 -13.74 0.71
C TRP A 89 -7.89 -14.87 -0.32
N ASP A 90 -6.84 -15.68 -0.28
CA ASP A 90 -6.71 -16.85 -1.17
C ASP A 90 -7.84 -17.87 -0.94
N ARG A 91 -8.25 -18.07 0.32
CA ARG A 91 -9.39 -18.95 0.65
C ARG A 91 -10.72 -18.37 0.16
N TYR A 92 -10.90 -17.06 0.30
CA TYR A 92 -12.07 -16.34 -0.19
C TYR A 92 -12.17 -16.44 -1.73
N GLY A 93 -11.10 -16.14 -2.45
CA GLY A 93 -11.05 -16.17 -3.91
C GLY A 93 -11.29 -17.57 -4.51
N LYS A 94 -10.85 -18.62 -3.80
CA LYS A 94 -11.11 -20.03 -4.17
C LYS A 94 -12.55 -20.50 -3.84
N LYS A 95 -13.45 -19.58 -3.46
CA LYS A 95 -14.84 -19.87 -3.03
C LYS A 95 -14.95 -20.90 -1.89
N ARG A 96 -13.88 -21.10 -1.11
CA ARG A 96 -13.84 -22.08 -0.01
C ARG A 96 -14.34 -21.47 1.29
N LEU A 97 -15.44 -20.73 1.23
CA LEU A 97 -16.27 -20.50 2.41
C LEU A 97 -17.24 -21.67 2.44
N VAL A 98 -16.83 -22.74 3.14
CA VAL A 98 -17.77 -23.77 3.57
C VAL A 98 -18.89 -22.98 4.25
N GLN A 99 -20.10 -23.01 3.69
CA GLN A 99 -21.28 -22.53 4.39
C GLN A 99 -21.36 -23.39 5.64
N VAL A 100 -20.86 -22.86 6.76
CA VAL A 100 -21.26 -23.35 8.07
C VAL A 100 -22.66 -22.78 8.23
N SER A 101 -23.62 -23.54 7.74
CA SER A 101 -25.03 -23.35 8.03
C SER A 101 -25.20 -23.53 9.53
N PHE A 102 -25.79 -22.52 10.19
CA PHE A 102 -26.41 -22.71 11.49
C PHE A 102 -27.75 -23.43 11.31
#